data_AF-A0A7C7H0K5-F1
#
_entry.id   AF-A0A7C7H0K5-F1
#
_cell.length_a   1.000
_cell.length_b   1.000
_cell.length_c   1.000
_cell.angle_alpha   90.00
_cell.angle_beta   90.00
_cell.angle_gamma   90.00
#
_symmetry.space_group_name_H-M   'P 1'
#
loop_
_entity.id
_entity.type
_entity.pdbx_description
1 polymer ?
#
loop_
_entity_poly.entity_id
_entity_poly.type
_entity_poly.pdbx_seq_one_letter_code
_entity_poly.pdbx_strand_id
1 'polypeptide(L)'
;MGTSNMSKTFYNGSVFLSIGISVIILFYYAYLMPLHIDEAGWWFNYTSTSWKNRFNELDPVAQFNGPFHTLSTYLAKLTLPFFGQNGIGWRLPVIIFGLLDCGIIYFFIKTVTGSEKTARLGAVFVLLNPFLNHYSHESRSYVILFFFSTCAYLCIFHLFRNPGKKRDWFLLVIIFLLSYTATLSAIVFLFIFMASLWILKISNYYMPLKKHTE
;
A
#
# COMPACT_ATOMS: atom_id res chain seq x y z
N MET A 1 -2.90 9.48 -41.72
CA MET A 1 -3.75 9.56 -40.49
C MET A 1 -3.90 8.24 -39.72
N GLY A 2 -3.39 7.08 -40.18
CA GLY A 2 -3.63 5.77 -39.52
C GLY A 2 -2.60 5.28 -38.49
N THR A 3 -1.40 5.86 -38.42
CA THR A 3 -0.30 5.32 -37.58
C THR A 3 -0.39 5.71 -36.10
N SER A 4 -0.98 6.86 -35.77
CA SER A 4 -1.10 7.32 -34.37
C SER A 4 -2.16 6.59 -33.56
N ASN A 5 -3.21 6.08 -34.22
CA ASN A 5 -4.24 5.27 -33.57
C ASN A 5 -3.74 3.85 -33.30
N MET A 6 -2.97 3.28 -34.23
CA MET A 6 -2.43 1.92 -34.08
C MET A 6 -1.47 1.83 -32.89
N SER A 7 -0.60 2.83 -32.68
CA SER A 7 0.33 2.83 -31.53
C SER A 7 -0.37 3.02 -30.17
N LYS A 8 -1.45 3.82 -30.12
CA LYS A 8 -2.26 4.00 -28.90
C LYS A 8 -3.02 2.73 -28.54
N THR A 9 -3.62 2.07 -29.52
CA THR A 9 -4.34 0.80 -29.31
C THR A 9 -3.38 -0.29 -28.85
N PHE A 10 -2.20 -0.40 -29.48
CA PHE A 10 -1.17 -1.34 -29.07
C PHE A 10 -0.68 -1.07 -27.63
N TYR A 11 -0.39 0.18 -27.30
CA TYR A 11 0.03 0.57 -25.94
C TYR A 11 -1.03 0.21 -24.90
N ASN A 12 -2.28 0.60 -25.11
CA ASN A 12 -3.36 0.29 -24.16
C ASN A 12 -3.56 -1.24 -24.04
N GLY A 13 -3.53 -1.96 -25.16
CA GLY A 13 -3.61 -3.42 -25.18
C GLY A 13 -2.49 -4.08 -24.37
N SER A 14 -1.25 -3.62 -24.51
CA SER A 14 -0.12 -4.14 -23.73
C SER A 14 -0.27 -3.86 -22.23
N VAL A 15 -0.77 -2.68 -21.84
CA VAL A 15 -1.01 -2.34 -20.43
C VAL A 15 -2.09 -3.25 -19.83
N PHE A 16 -3.21 -3.42 -20.52
CA PHE A 16 -4.28 -4.31 -20.06
C PHE A 16 -3.83 -5.76 -19.95
N LEU A 17 -3.05 -6.25 -20.93
CA LEU A 17 -2.53 -7.60 -20.91
C LEU A 17 -1.56 -7.82 -19.75
N SER A 18 -0.62 -6.89 -19.53
CA SER A 18 0.29 -6.95 -18.37
C SER A 18 -0.47 -6.94 -17.06
N ILE A 19 -1.51 -6.11 -16.93
CA ILE A 19 -2.36 -6.10 -15.73
C ILE A 19 -3.04 -7.45 -15.52
N GLY A 20 -3.69 -8.00 -16.55
CA GLY A 20 -4.37 -9.28 -16.47
C GLY A 20 -3.43 -10.43 -16.09
N ILE A 21 -2.26 -10.51 -16.74
CA ILE A 21 -1.25 -11.54 -16.46
C ILE A 21 -0.73 -11.40 -15.03
N SER A 22 -0.37 -10.19 -14.58
CA SER A 22 0.12 -9.98 -13.22
C SER A 22 -0.91 -10.33 -12.16
N VAL A 23 -2.20 -10.02 -12.38
CA VAL A 23 -3.28 -10.44 -11.48
C VAL A 23 -3.36 -11.96 -11.40
N ILE A 24 -3.34 -12.66 -12.54
CA ILE A 24 -3.38 -14.13 -12.56
C ILE A 24 -2.18 -14.72 -11.82
N ILE A 25 -0.98 -14.18 -12.07
CA ILE A 25 0.26 -14.57 -11.40
C ILE A 25 0.14 -14.35 -9.88
N LEU A 26 -0.39 -13.20 -9.44
CA LEU A 26 -0.57 -12.87 -8.03
C LEU A 26 -1.43 -13.92 -7.31
N PHE A 27 -2.58 -14.27 -7.88
CA PHE A 27 -3.47 -15.26 -7.29
C PHE A 27 -2.89 -16.68 -7.36
N TYR A 28 -2.24 -17.03 -8.47
CA TYR A 28 -1.63 -18.34 -8.66
C TYR A 28 -0.51 -18.61 -7.64
N TYR A 29 0.42 -17.66 -7.47
CA TYR A 29 1.50 -17.81 -6.49
C TYR A 29 1.00 -17.72 -5.05
N ALA A 30 0.01 -16.87 -4.76
CA ALA A 30 -0.58 -16.83 -3.42
C ALA A 30 -1.25 -18.17 -3.02
N TYR A 31 -1.79 -18.91 -3.98
CA TYR A 31 -2.34 -20.24 -3.75
C TYR A 31 -1.25 -21.30 -3.53
N LEU A 32 -0.20 -21.28 -4.35
CA LEU A 32 0.88 -22.27 -4.29
C LEU A 32 1.83 -22.08 -3.12
N MET A 33 2.01 -20.84 -2.67
CA MET A 33 2.97 -20.53 -1.63
C MET A 33 2.52 -21.16 -0.30
N PRO A 34 3.34 -22.01 0.34
CA PRO A 34 2.99 -22.57 1.64
C PRO A 34 2.87 -21.45 2.69
N LEU A 35 2.15 -21.72 3.77
CA LEU A 35 2.08 -20.77 4.88
C LEU A 35 3.45 -20.72 5.57
N HIS A 36 4.02 -19.54 5.70
CA HIS A 36 5.28 -19.38 6.42
C HIS A 36 5.05 -19.54 7.93
N ILE A 37 6.07 -20.04 8.63
CA ILE A 37 6.01 -20.31 10.08
C ILE A 37 5.64 -19.04 10.86
N ASP A 38 6.13 -17.88 10.41
CA ASP A 38 5.80 -16.61 11.02
C ASP A 38 4.39 -16.12 10.71
N GLU A 39 3.85 -16.33 9.50
CA GLU A 39 2.43 -16.09 9.20
C GLU A 39 1.52 -16.87 10.17
N ALA A 40 1.85 -18.14 10.43
CA ALA A 40 1.16 -18.98 11.41
C ALA A 40 1.34 -18.44 12.85
N GLY A 41 2.55 -18.01 13.19
CA GLY A 41 2.86 -17.40 14.50
C GLY A 41 2.02 -16.14 14.77
N TRP A 42 1.95 -15.22 13.81
CA TRP A 42 1.12 -14.02 13.89
C TRP A 42 -0.37 -14.35 14.02
N TRP A 43 -0.87 -15.33 13.25
CA TRP A 43 -2.24 -15.81 13.41
C TRP A 43 -2.54 -16.24 14.84
N PHE A 44 -1.69 -17.12 15.38
CA PHE A 44 -1.86 -17.70 16.69
C PHE A 44 -1.87 -16.61 17.77
N ASN A 45 -0.94 -15.66 17.69
CA ASN A 45 -0.84 -14.58 18.67
C ASN A 45 -2.03 -13.60 18.59
N TYR A 46 -2.49 -13.21 17.40
CA TYR A 46 -3.58 -12.22 17.30
C TYR A 46 -4.99 -12.78 17.43
N THR A 47 -5.20 -14.05 17.04
CA THR A 47 -6.54 -14.63 16.95
C THR A 47 -6.86 -15.67 18.01
N SER A 48 -5.87 -16.45 18.47
CA SER A 48 -6.10 -17.51 19.47
C SER A 48 -5.61 -17.20 20.88
N THR A 49 -4.74 -16.20 21.07
CA THR A 49 -4.31 -15.79 22.41
C THR A 49 -4.97 -14.50 22.92
N SER A 50 -4.99 -14.33 24.25
CA SER A 50 -5.73 -13.26 24.95
C SER A 50 -5.31 -11.85 24.51
N TRP A 51 -6.20 -10.86 24.64
CA TRP A 51 -5.94 -9.43 24.37
C TRP A 51 -4.58 -8.94 24.88
N LYS A 52 -4.09 -9.51 25.99
CA LYS A 52 -2.82 -9.19 26.64
C LYS A 52 -1.59 -9.45 25.75
N ASN A 53 -1.60 -10.48 24.90
CA ASN A 53 -0.45 -10.80 24.04
C ASN A 53 -0.32 -9.87 22.83
N ARG A 54 -1.34 -9.04 22.55
CA ARG A 54 -1.37 -8.12 21.39
C ARG A 54 -0.49 -6.88 21.55
N PHE A 55 -0.16 -6.53 22.79
CA PHE A 55 0.59 -5.32 23.14
C PHE A 55 1.81 -5.62 24.03
N ASN A 56 2.16 -6.90 24.19
CA ASN A 56 3.25 -7.31 25.06
C ASN A 56 4.59 -7.26 24.29
N GLU A 57 4.99 -6.04 23.93
CA GLU A 57 6.14 -5.70 23.09
C GLU A 57 7.51 -5.94 23.76
N LEU A 58 7.53 -6.28 25.06
CA LEU A 58 8.74 -6.26 25.91
C LEU A 58 9.30 -7.64 26.27
N ASP A 59 8.78 -8.74 25.73
CA ASP A 59 9.37 -10.07 25.92
C ASP A 59 10.40 -10.37 24.81
N PRO A 60 11.71 -10.35 25.09
CA PRO A 60 12.75 -10.62 24.09
C PRO A 60 12.74 -12.06 23.55
N VAL A 61 12.04 -12.98 24.21
CA VAL A 61 11.85 -14.37 23.73
C VAL A 61 10.63 -14.47 22.81
N ALA A 62 9.71 -13.49 22.84
CA ALA A 62 8.49 -13.48 22.06
C ALA A 62 8.55 -12.46 20.90
N GLN A 63 9.47 -12.68 19.97
CA GLN A 63 9.66 -11.88 18.74
C GLN A 63 8.39 -11.72 17.86
N PHE A 64 7.30 -12.44 18.18
CA PHE A 64 6.00 -12.40 17.52
C PHE A 64 4.90 -11.61 18.28
N ASN A 65 5.26 -10.79 19.29
CA ASN A 65 4.30 -10.09 20.17
C ASN A 65 4.31 -8.54 20.07
N GLY A 66 4.55 -7.98 18.88
CA GLY A 66 4.29 -6.55 18.62
C GLY A 66 2.92 -6.31 17.99
N PRO A 67 2.56 -5.09 17.53
CA PRO A 67 1.39 -4.83 16.69
C PRO A 67 1.66 -5.08 15.19
N PHE A 68 2.76 -5.75 14.85
CA PHE A 68 3.15 -6.03 13.47
C PHE A 68 2.12 -6.90 12.74
N HIS A 69 1.71 -6.51 11.55
CA HIS A 69 0.77 -7.31 10.77
C HIS A 69 -0.61 -7.51 11.41
N THR A 70 -0.94 -6.74 12.46
CA THR A 70 -2.24 -6.80 13.12
C THR A 70 -3.35 -6.58 12.10
N LEU A 71 -3.28 -5.48 11.34
CA LEU A 71 -4.30 -5.14 10.35
C LEU A 71 -4.48 -6.23 9.28
N SER A 72 -3.40 -6.72 8.66
CA SER A 72 -3.52 -7.80 7.65
C SER A 72 -4.08 -9.07 8.25
N THR A 73 -3.70 -9.44 9.48
CA THR A 73 -4.18 -10.64 10.16
C THR A 73 -5.68 -10.56 10.47
N TYR A 74 -6.18 -9.40 10.92
CA TYR A 74 -7.61 -9.21 11.13
C TYR A 74 -8.40 -9.21 9.83
N LEU A 75 -7.87 -8.60 8.77
CA LEU A 75 -8.51 -8.67 7.46
C LEU A 75 -8.51 -10.10 6.90
N ALA A 76 -7.46 -10.89 7.17
CA ALA A 76 -7.43 -12.31 6.83
C ALA A 76 -8.55 -13.07 7.55
N LYS A 77 -8.77 -12.79 8.84
CA LYS A 77 -9.90 -13.36 9.60
C LYS A 77 -11.27 -13.09 8.96
N LEU A 78 -11.44 -11.95 8.28
CA LEU A 78 -12.68 -11.62 7.57
C LEU A 78 -12.83 -12.37 6.25
N THR A 79 -11.73 -12.76 5.61
CA THR A 79 -11.73 -13.37 4.27
C THR A 79 -11.72 -14.90 4.32
N LEU A 80 -11.07 -15.50 5.32
CA LEU A 80 -11.02 -16.96 5.50
C LEU A 80 -12.39 -17.67 5.53
N PRO A 81 -13.46 -17.15 6.16
CA PRO A 81 -14.77 -17.81 6.15
C PRO A 81 -15.39 -17.94 4.76
N PHE A 82 -15.07 -17.02 3.85
CA PHE A 82 -15.65 -16.97 2.51
C PHE A 82 -14.78 -17.68 1.46
N PHE A 83 -13.45 -17.61 1.60
CA PHE A 83 -12.49 -18.12 0.61
C PHE A 83 -11.77 -19.40 1.05
N GLY A 84 -12.03 -19.87 2.27
CA GLY A 84 -11.47 -21.10 2.84
C GLY A 84 -10.13 -20.90 3.56
N GLN A 85 -9.76 -21.91 4.35
CA GLN A 85 -8.50 -21.98 5.10
C GLN A 85 -7.33 -22.38 4.18
N ASN A 86 -7.04 -21.55 3.19
CA ASN A 86 -5.96 -21.75 2.22
C ASN A 86 -5.15 -20.45 2.03
N GLY A 87 -4.07 -20.51 1.23
CA GLY A 87 -3.21 -19.36 0.97
C GLY A 87 -3.93 -18.16 0.36
N ILE A 88 -4.94 -18.36 -0.49
CA ILE A 88 -5.73 -17.27 -1.07
C ILE A 88 -6.57 -16.59 0.02
N GLY A 89 -7.37 -17.36 0.76
CA GLY A 89 -8.22 -16.81 1.82
C GLY A 89 -7.42 -16.08 2.88
N TRP A 90 -6.19 -16.52 3.16
CA TRP A 90 -5.26 -15.87 4.07
C TRP A 90 -4.74 -14.53 3.53
N ARG A 91 -4.35 -14.49 2.25
CA ARG A 91 -3.57 -13.39 1.67
C ARG A 91 -4.38 -12.40 0.85
N LEU A 92 -5.65 -12.73 0.58
CA LEU A 92 -6.56 -11.92 -0.22
C LEU A 92 -6.57 -10.44 0.19
N PRO A 93 -6.58 -10.05 1.48
CA PRO A 93 -6.50 -8.64 1.84
C PRO A 93 -5.24 -7.95 1.33
N VAL A 94 -4.07 -8.58 1.49
CA VAL A 94 -2.79 -7.99 1.08
C VAL A 94 -2.68 -7.94 -0.44
N ILE A 95 -3.22 -8.95 -1.15
CA ILE A 95 -3.35 -8.95 -2.62
C ILE A 95 -4.21 -7.77 -3.07
N ILE A 96 -5.37 -7.54 -2.43
CA ILE A 96 -6.24 -6.41 -2.74
C ILE A 96 -5.48 -5.09 -2.54
N PHE A 97 -4.76 -4.92 -1.44
CA PHE A 97 -3.95 -3.71 -1.22
C PHE A 97 -2.86 -3.53 -2.28
N GLY A 98 -2.18 -4.60 -2.71
CA GLY A 98 -1.19 -4.54 -3.79
C GLY A 98 -1.79 -4.14 -5.15
N LEU A 99 -3.03 -4.56 -5.43
CA LEU A 99 -3.75 -4.09 -6.62
C LEU A 99 -4.21 -2.63 -6.47
N LEU A 100 -4.67 -2.24 -5.28
CA LEU A 100 -5.02 -0.86 -4.97
C LEU A 100 -3.81 0.08 -5.06
N ASP A 101 -2.59 -0.42 -4.78
CA ASP A 101 -1.36 0.35 -4.94
C ASP A 101 -1.13 0.83 -6.37
N CYS A 102 -1.51 0.02 -7.36
CA CYS A 102 -1.45 0.43 -8.77
C CYS A 102 -2.34 1.66 -9.02
N GLY A 103 -3.55 1.64 -8.45
CA GLY A 103 -4.50 2.74 -8.57
C GLY A 103 -4.06 4.00 -7.82
N ILE A 104 -3.61 3.85 -6.57
CA ILE A 104 -3.23 5.02 -5.76
C ILE A 104 -1.96 5.69 -6.28
N ILE A 105 -1.00 4.93 -6.79
CA ILE A 105 0.21 5.48 -7.43
C ILE A 105 -0.13 6.17 -8.74
N TYR A 106 -1.05 5.63 -9.53
CA TYR A 106 -1.58 6.33 -10.70
C TYR A 106 -2.12 7.71 -10.31
N PHE A 107 -2.97 7.79 -9.29
CA PHE A 107 -3.53 9.07 -8.84
C PHE A 107 -2.46 10.00 -8.28
N PHE A 108 -1.50 9.48 -7.51
CA PHE A 108 -0.38 10.24 -6.98
C PHE A 108 0.46 10.86 -8.10
N ILE A 109 0.95 10.06 -9.05
CA ILE A 109 1.78 10.55 -10.14
C ILE A 109 0.98 11.53 -11.02
N LYS A 110 -0.28 11.25 -11.31
CA LYS A 110 -1.14 12.17 -12.07
C LYS A 110 -1.30 13.50 -11.34
N THR A 111 -1.47 13.48 -10.02
CA THR A 111 -1.61 14.69 -9.20
C THR A 111 -0.33 15.51 -9.15
N VAL A 112 0.83 14.86 -9.07
CA VAL A 112 2.14 15.53 -8.96
C VAL A 112 2.64 16.04 -10.32
N THR A 113 2.43 15.27 -11.39
CA THR A 113 3.05 15.53 -12.70
C THR A 113 2.09 16.08 -13.75
N GLY A 114 0.76 16.00 -13.54
CA GLY A 114 -0.27 16.33 -14.55
C GLY A 114 -0.37 15.32 -15.71
N SER A 115 0.61 14.43 -15.87
CA SER A 115 0.71 13.55 -17.04
C SER A 115 0.04 12.20 -16.81
N GLU A 116 -1.03 11.94 -17.59
CA GLU A 116 -1.71 10.64 -17.57
C GLU A 116 -0.81 9.50 -18.07
N LYS A 117 0.05 9.77 -19.07
CA LYS A 117 0.98 8.76 -19.60
C LYS A 117 1.99 8.33 -18.53
N THR A 118 2.56 9.29 -17.82
CA THR A 118 3.52 9.03 -16.73
C THR A 118 2.85 8.27 -15.59
N ALA A 119 1.61 8.62 -15.26
CA ALA A 119 0.82 7.93 -14.25
C ALA A 119 0.54 6.46 -14.61
N ARG A 120 0.15 6.18 -15.87
CA ARG A 120 -0.06 4.79 -16.34
C ARG A 120 1.22 3.97 -16.27
N LEU A 121 2.34 4.54 -16.68
CA LEU A 121 3.65 3.86 -16.59
C LEU A 121 4.02 3.56 -15.13
N GLY A 122 3.80 4.52 -14.22
CA GLY A 122 4.05 4.31 -12.80
C GLY A 122 3.21 3.18 -12.20
N ALA A 123 1.93 3.09 -12.55
CA ALA A 123 1.07 1.98 -12.13
C ALA A 123 1.57 0.62 -12.65
N VAL A 124 2.03 0.57 -13.89
CA VAL A 124 2.65 -0.65 -14.46
C VAL A 124 3.93 -1.02 -13.70
N PHE A 125 4.78 -0.04 -13.36
CA PHE A 125 6.00 -0.32 -12.59
C PHE A 125 5.73 -0.80 -11.16
N VAL A 126 4.67 -0.31 -10.51
CA VAL A 126 4.21 -0.84 -9.22
C VAL A 126 3.81 -2.30 -9.37
N LEU A 127 3.03 -2.61 -10.41
CA LEU A 127 2.57 -3.97 -10.65
C LEU A 127 3.70 -4.94 -11.02
N LEU A 128 4.74 -4.46 -11.68
CA LEU A 128 5.93 -5.25 -12.02
C LEU A 128 7.00 -5.22 -10.91
N ASN A 129 6.75 -4.51 -9.81
CA ASN A 129 7.71 -4.38 -8.73
C ASN A 129 7.86 -5.75 -8.01
N PRO A 130 9.06 -6.35 -8.01
CA PRO A 130 9.25 -7.69 -7.44
C PRO A 130 9.05 -7.69 -5.91
N PHE A 131 9.39 -6.60 -5.22
CA PHE A 131 9.21 -6.46 -3.78
C PHE A 131 7.72 -6.45 -3.42
N LEU A 132 6.92 -5.61 -4.08
CA LEU A 132 5.47 -5.54 -3.81
C LEU A 132 4.77 -6.85 -4.17
N ASN A 133 5.11 -7.46 -5.31
CA ASN A 133 4.53 -8.76 -5.68
C ASN A 133 4.89 -9.85 -4.67
N HIS A 134 6.16 -9.97 -4.30
CA HIS A 134 6.61 -10.97 -3.34
C HIS A 134 5.88 -10.82 -2.00
N TYR A 135 5.78 -9.59 -1.48
CA TYR A 135 5.09 -9.31 -0.23
C TYR A 135 3.56 -9.25 -0.34
N SER A 136 2.98 -9.34 -1.54
CA SER A 136 1.56 -9.64 -1.73
C SER A 136 1.27 -11.14 -1.68
N HIS A 137 2.27 -11.98 -1.96
CA HIS A 137 2.17 -13.45 -1.82
C HIS A 137 2.47 -13.95 -0.42
N GLU A 138 3.06 -13.12 0.43
CA GLU A 138 3.13 -13.35 1.85
C GLU A 138 2.13 -12.38 2.50
N SER A 139 1.46 -12.77 3.58
CA SER A 139 0.49 -11.92 4.29
C SER A 139 1.20 -10.81 5.09
N ARG A 140 2.00 -10.00 4.39
CA ARG A 140 2.92 -9.01 4.92
C ARG A 140 2.38 -7.63 4.70
N SER A 141 2.38 -6.83 5.76
CA SER A 141 1.75 -5.51 5.71
C SER A 141 2.61 -4.43 5.08
N TYR A 142 3.78 -4.76 4.50
CA TYR A 142 4.60 -3.78 3.78
C TYR A 142 3.84 -3.20 2.59
N VAL A 143 3.04 -4.02 1.90
CA VAL A 143 2.17 -3.60 0.79
C VAL A 143 1.10 -2.64 1.31
N ILE A 144 0.42 -3.00 2.40
CA ILE A 144 -0.58 -2.13 3.05
C ILE A 144 0.05 -0.81 3.53
N LEU A 145 1.27 -0.85 4.06
CA LEU A 145 2.01 0.35 4.44
C LEU A 145 2.29 1.24 3.23
N PHE A 146 2.73 0.67 2.11
CA PHE A 146 3.01 1.42 0.89
C PHE A 146 1.74 2.14 0.38
N PHE A 147 0.59 1.46 0.42
CA PHE A 147 -0.71 2.04 0.10
C PHE A 147 -1.05 3.25 0.99
N PHE A 148 -1.01 3.06 2.31
CA PHE A 148 -1.34 4.12 3.25
C PHE A 148 -0.35 5.27 3.21
N SER A 149 0.93 5.00 3.00
CA SER A 149 1.95 6.04 2.79
C SER A 149 1.58 6.90 1.59
N THR A 150 1.24 6.27 0.45
CA THR A 150 0.84 7.00 -0.76
C THR A 150 -0.45 7.79 -0.56
N CYS A 151 -1.44 7.23 0.14
CA CYS A 151 -2.65 7.97 0.54
C CYS A 151 -2.32 9.20 1.40
N ALA A 152 -1.36 9.08 2.32
CA ALA A 152 -0.92 10.18 3.16
C ALA A 152 -0.27 11.28 2.31
N TYR A 153 0.60 10.93 1.35
CA TYR A 153 1.18 11.87 0.39
C TYR A 153 0.08 12.64 -0.36
N LEU A 154 -0.94 11.96 -0.87
CA LEU A 154 -2.08 12.61 -1.56
C LEU A 154 -2.84 13.60 -0.66
N CYS A 155 -3.15 13.20 0.58
CA CYS A 155 -3.83 14.09 1.54
C CYS A 155 -3.01 15.35 1.82
N ILE A 156 -1.70 15.20 1.93
CA ILE A 156 -0.79 16.32 2.18
C ILE A 156 -0.62 17.22 0.96
N PHE A 157 -0.46 16.66 -0.23
CA PHE A 157 -0.47 17.45 -1.47
C PHE A 157 -1.74 18.30 -1.58
N HIS A 158 -2.88 17.73 -1.20
CA HIS A 158 -4.13 18.46 -1.18
C HIS A 158 -4.18 19.56 -0.10
N LEU A 159 -3.64 19.31 1.10
CA LEU A 159 -3.51 20.32 2.17
C LEU A 159 -2.58 21.47 1.78
N PHE A 160 -1.49 21.21 1.06
CA PHE A 160 -0.59 22.26 0.56
C PHE A 160 -1.29 23.16 -0.45
N ARG A 161 -2.13 22.59 -1.33
CA ARG A 161 -2.90 23.35 -2.32
C ARG A 161 -4.06 24.12 -1.67
N ASN A 162 -4.69 23.55 -0.65
CA ASN A 162 -5.87 24.09 0.02
C ASN A 162 -5.72 24.00 1.55
N PRO A 163 -4.94 24.90 2.17
CA PRO A 163 -4.77 24.90 3.62
C PRO A 163 -6.13 25.16 4.31
N GLY A 164 -6.48 24.33 5.30
CA GLY A 164 -7.68 24.51 6.13
C GLY A 164 -8.79 23.45 5.97
N LYS A 165 -8.65 22.48 5.06
CA LYS A 165 -9.63 21.39 4.93
C LYS A 165 -9.51 20.38 6.07
N LYS A 166 -10.42 20.45 7.05
CA LYS A 166 -10.51 19.53 8.21
C LYS A 166 -10.57 18.05 7.80
N ARG A 167 -11.20 17.75 6.66
CA ARG A 167 -11.31 16.39 6.10
C ARG A 167 -9.94 15.74 5.90
N ASP A 168 -8.99 16.45 5.30
CA ASP A 168 -7.69 15.85 4.96
C ASP A 168 -6.84 15.61 6.21
N TRP A 169 -6.98 16.47 7.24
CA TRP A 169 -6.41 16.21 8.57
C TRP A 169 -7.01 14.99 9.25
N PHE A 170 -8.33 14.85 9.21
CA PHE A 170 -9.00 13.66 9.74
C PHE A 170 -8.54 12.39 9.02
N LEU A 171 -8.46 12.42 7.69
CA LEU A 171 -7.93 11.30 6.91
C LEU A 171 -6.48 10.95 7.30
N LEU A 172 -5.61 11.94 7.52
CA LEU A 172 -4.24 11.68 7.98
C LEU A 172 -4.19 10.97 9.33
N VAL A 173 -5.06 11.34 10.28
CA VAL A 173 -5.14 10.64 11.58
C VAL A 173 -5.59 9.20 11.39
N ILE A 174 -6.61 8.95 10.57
CA ILE A 174 -7.07 7.59 10.27
C ILE A 174 -5.97 6.77 9.60
N ILE A 175 -5.28 7.35 8.61
CA ILE A 175 -4.16 6.71 7.90
C ILE A 175 -3.03 6.38 8.88
N PHE A 176 -2.70 7.29 9.81
CA PHE A 176 -1.70 7.04 10.85
C PHE A 176 -2.05 5.82 11.71
N LEU A 177 -3.29 5.76 12.22
CA LEU A 177 -3.75 4.63 13.05
C LEU A 177 -3.75 3.30 12.28
N LEU A 178 -4.19 3.32 11.02
CA LEU A 178 -4.18 2.14 10.15
C LEU A 178 -2.75 1.70 9.81
N SER A 179 -1.83 2.65 9.59
CA SER A 179 -0.43 2.33 9.30
C SER A 179 0.28 1.76 10.53
N TYR A 180 0.02 2.31 11.72
CA TYR A 180 0.52 1.79 12.99
C TYR A 180 0.12 0.32 13.22
N THR A 181 -1.14 0.00 12.94
CA THR A 181 -1.64 -1.38 13.07
C THR A 181 -1.21 -2.29 11.91
N ALA A 182 -0.75 -1.73 10.79
CA ALA A 182 -0.15 -2.51 9.71
C ALA A 182 1.28 -2.94 10.06
N THR A 183 2.12 -2.01 10.52
CA THR A 183 3.50 -2.30 10.92
C THR A 183 4.06 -1.19 11.81
N LEU A 184 4.81 -1.53 12.86
CA LEU A 184 5.45 -0.54 13.74
C LEU A 184 6.44 0.35 12.99
N SER A 185 7.07 -0.17 11.93
CA SER A 185 7.96 0.60 11.04
C SER A 185 7.24 1.77 10.36
N ALA A 186 5.91 1.76 10.33
CA ALA A 186 5.11 2.84 9.79
C ALA A 186 5.27 4.15 10.56
N ILE A 187 5.45 4.10 11.89
CA ILE A 187 5.65 5.33 12.69
C ILE A 187 6.93 6.02 12.24
N VAL A 188 8.02 5.26 12.11
CA VAL A 188 9.32 5.79 11.67
C VAL A 188 9.22 6.34 10.25
N PHE A 189 8.55 5.61 9.35
CA PHE A 189 8.28 6.10 8.00
C PHE A 189 7.41 7.37 8.01
N LEU A 190 6.38 7.46 8.85
CA LEU A 190 5.52 8.64 9.00
C LEU A 190 6.26 9.84 9.58
N PHE A 191 7.23 9.65 10.48
CA PHE A 191 8.06 10.73 11.02
C PHE A 191 9.08 11.23 9.99
N ILE A 192 9.80 10.32 9.32
CA ILE A 192 10.69 10.68 8.20
C ILE A 192 9.89 11.38 7.11
N PHE A 193 8.67 10.89 6.86
CA PHE A 193 7.73 11.49 5.94
C PHE A 193 7.32 12.89 6.40
N MET A 194 6.86 13.10 7.63
CA MET A 194 6.55 14.43 8.17
C MET A 194 7.76 15.38 8.08
N ALA A 195 8.97 14.89 8.34
CA ALA A 195 10.20 15.67 8.18
C ALA A 195 10.44 16.05 6.71
N SER A 196 10.21 15.12 5.77
CA SER A 196 10.30 15.42 4.33
C SER A 196 9.29 16.48 3.88
N LEU A 197 8.11 16.55 4.51
CA LEU A 197 7.12 17.61 4.26
C LEU A 197 7.59 18.97 4.75
N TRP A 198 8.24 19.02 5.92
CA TRP A 198 8.84 20.25 6.42
C TRP A 198 9.95 20.72 5.49
N ILE A 199 10.81 19.81 5.02
CA ILE A 199 11.84 20.12 4.04
C ILE A 199 11.21 20.65 2.74
N LEU A 200 10.16 20.00 2.22
CA LEU A 200 9.48 20.44 1.00
C LEU A 200 8.72 21.77 1.16
N LYS A 201 8.13 22.02 2.33
CA LYS A 201 7.46 23.30 2.63
C LYS A 201 8.47 24.43 2.74
N ILE A 202 9.58 24.18 3.45
CA ILE A 202 10.71 25.11 3.57
C ILE A 202 11.29 25.37 2.18
N SER A 203 11.55 24.32 1.39
CA SER A 203 12.07 24.47 0.03
C SER A 203 11.09 25.21 -0.87
N ASN A 204 9.77 24.99 -0.77
CA ASN A 204 8.78 25.73 -1.54
C ASN A 204 8.63 27.19 -1.10
N TYR A 205 8.93 27.51 0.16
CA TYR A 205 9.01 28.89 0.64
C TYR A 205 10.22 29.62 0.02
N TYR A 206 11.37 28.94 -0.07
CA TYR A 206 12.60 29.52 -0.64
C TYR A 206 12.71 29.40 -2.18
N MET A 207 12.08 28.40 -2.78
CA MET A 207 12.01 28.10 -4.21
C MET A 207 10.57 27.66 -4.55
N PRO A 208 9.65 28.61 -4.79
CA PRO A 208 8.27 28.28 -5.09
C PRO A 208 8.18 27.41 -6.34
N LEU A 209 7.59 26.23 -6.20
CA LEU A 209 7.25 25.36 -7.32
C LEU A 209 6.35 26.15 -8.28
N LYS A 210 6.73 26.20 -9.56
CA LYS A 210 5.92 26.83 -10.60
C LYS A 210 4.50 26.26 -10.53
N LYS A 211 3.51 27.12 -10.31
CA LYS A 211 2.11 26.74 -10.46
C LYS A 211 1.90 26.32 -11.92
N HIS A 212 1.71 25.02 -12.16
CA HIS A 212 1.12 24.56 -13.40
C HIS A 212 -0.37 24.93 -13.34
N THR A 213 -0.70 26.05 -13.98
CA THR A 213 -2.06 26.38 -14.38
C THR A 213 -2.44 25.46 -15.53
N GLU A 214 -3.22 24.43 -15.21
CA GLU A 214 -4.15 23.77 -16.11
C GLU A 214 -5.57 24.00 -15.59
#